data_AF-A0A662RGT1-F1
#
_entry.id   AF-A0A662RGT1-F1
#
_cell.length_a   1.000
_cell.length_b   1.000
_cell.length_c   1.000
_cell.angle_alpha   90.00
_cell.angle_beta   90.00
_cell.angle_gamma   90.00
#
_symmetry.space_group_name_H-M   'P 1'
#
loop_
_entity.id
_entity.type
_entity.pdbx_description
1 polymer ?
#
loop_
_entity_poly.entity_id
_entity_poly.type
_entity_poly.pdbx_seq_one_letter_code
_entity_poly.pdbx_strand_id
1 'polypeptide(L)'
;MGGKHSIAWTAFQVMPTTKDQPKELMEGQKGCGGCHKMGAKDETGWDEYHYGVVGCDSCHTRHSFSVEEARRPEACMTCHQGFDHAQWEMYSTSKHGAIYLTEGDNWDWSAPLSKAKESYTGPTCQMCHMSNGDHNVITSWGFLGVRVEEPNEEWADDRATVLKSYGVLDADGNPTARFDLVGPAKLARLTMDEWNAPREKMIAICGDCHSEKFARISLEEGDQMLREADRVYAESVETVAALHRDGILPKPDYIDELPSYPYPDVLRFYDQSTSIEEDLWVMWMEYRMRCFQSAFHANADQEQWYGWGPLKETAVKIKSEDKRLRAEAELAEAVGSEGTKETTGTTRTAESDAGAANAPGFGAAFLVATIVTLFALLRRRG
;
A
#
# COMPACT_ATOMS: atom_id res chain seq x y z
N MET A 1 -19.62 13.89 13.86
CA MET A 1 -19.00 13.54 12.57
C MET A 1 -18.86 12.03 12.53
N GLY A 2 -19.23 11.37 11.44
CA GLY A 2 -19.22 9.89 11.33
C GLY A 2 -18.34 9.35 10.19
N GLY A 3 -17.54 10.21 9.56
CA GLY A 3 -16.75 9.88 8.37
C GLY A 3 -15.37 9.34 8.72
N LYS A 4 -14.61 8.91 7.71
CA LYS A 4 -13.27 8.32 7.91
C LYS A 4 -12.32 9.27 8.68
N HIS A 5 -12.41 10.57 8.43
CA HIS A 5 -11.52 11.55 9.07
C HIS A 5 -11.77 11.69 10.58
N SER A 6 -13.02 11.52 11.05
CA SER A 6 -13.32 11.58 12.48
C SER A 6 -12.78 10.39 13.28
N ILE A 7 -12.47 9.28 12.61
CA ILE A 7 -11.93 8.04 13.19
C ILE A 7 -10.51 7.73 12.69
N ALA A 8 -9.80 8.73 12.17
CA ALA A 8 -8.50 8.54 11.54
C ALA A 8 -7.47 7.89 12.48
N TRP A 9 -7.53 8.21 13.79
CA TRP A 9 -6.73 7.57 14.82
C TRP A 9 -7.03 6.07 14.95
N THR A 10 -8.31 5.68 14.99
CA THR A 10 -8.71 4.27 15.03
C THR A 10 -8.19 3.52 13.80
N ALA A 11 -8.42 4.06 12.59
CA ALA A 11 -7.98 3.43 11.36
C ALA A 11 -6.46 3.25 11.27
N PHE A 12 -5.70 4.13 11.93
CA PHE A 12 -4.26 4.04 12.09
C PHE A 12 -3.84 2.98 13.11
N GLN A 13 -4.43 3.01 14.32
CA GLN A 13 -4.02 2.13 15.42
C GLN A 13 -4.42 0.66 15.24
N VAL A 14 -5.40 0.36 14.38
CA VAL A 14 -5.78 -1.02 14.05
C VAL A 14 -4.78 -1.71 13.12
N MET A 15 -3.85 -0.97 12.49
CA MET A 15 -2.82 -1.58 11.65
C MET A 15 -1.82 -2.33 12.53
N PRO A 16 -1.52 -3.61 12.21
CA PRO A 16 -0.48 -4.38 12.89
C PRO A 16 0.85 -3.65 12.94
N THR A 17 1.64 -3.96 13.97
CA THR A 17 3.01 -3.44 14.17
C THR A 17 3.16 -1.91 14.27
N THR A 18 2.05 -1.15 14.23
CA THR A 18 2.06 0.31 14.40
C THR A 18 2.78 0.76 15.69
N LYS A 19 2.56 0.03 16.78
CA LYS A 19 3.21 0.29 18.08
C LYS A 19 4.70 -0.06 18.13
N ASP A 20 5.18 -0.87 17.18
CA ASP A 20 6.57 -1.34 17.13
C ASP A 20 7.46 -0.36 16.33
N GLN A 21 6.84 0.57 15.60
CA GLN A 21 7.52 1.58 14.82
C GLN A 21 7.99 2.78 15.66
N PRO A 22 8.95 3.60 15.18
CA PRO A 22 9.43 4.77 15.90
C PRO A 22 8.30 5.73 16.30
N LYS A 23 8.23 6.07 17.58
CA LYS A 23 7.21 6.97 18.14
C LYS A 23 7.12 8.30 17.39
N GLU A 24 8.23 8.84 16.90
CA GLU A 24 8.26 10.11 16.17
C GLU A 24 7.48 10.04 14.84
N LEU A 25 7.40 8.87 14.23
CA LEU A 25 6.63 8.63 13.00
C LEU A 25 5.15 8.35 13.30
N MET A 26 4.88 7.59 14.36
CA MET A 26 3.56 7.07 14.69
C MET A 26 2.73 8.06 15.50
N GLU A 27 3.31 8.56 16.59
CA GLU A 27 2.66 9.45 17.55
C GLU A 27 3.06 10.91 17.28
N GLY A 28 4.28 11.11 16.79
CA GLY A 28 4.76 12.40 16.32
C GLY A 28 4.17 12.80 14.98
N GLN A 29 4.30 14.09 14.64
CA GLN A 29 3.83 14.65 13.37
C GLN A 29 4.83 14.45 12.21
N LYS A 30 5.66 13.41 12.25
CA LYS A 30 6.72 13.16 11.25
C LYS A 30 6.43 11.98 10.31
N GLY A 31 5.36 11.23 10.54
CA GLY A 31 4.90 10.13 9.68
C GLY A 31 3.38 9.98 9.73
N CYS A 32 2.91 8.76 9.94
CA CYS A 32 1.50 8.40 10.04
C CYS A 32 0.70 9.32 10.98
N GLY A 33 1.23 9.64 12.16
CA GLY A 33 0.58 10.52 13.13
C GLY A 33 0.35 11.94 12.62
N GLY A 34 1.19 12.41 11.68
CA GLY A 34 1.02 13.71 11.02
C GLY A 34 -0.20 13.77 10.11
N CYS A 35 -0.50 12.67 9.40
CA CYS A 35 -1.62 12.54 8.48
C CYS A 35 -2.93 12.13 9.19
N HIS A 36 -2.84 11.32 10.26
CA HIS A 36 -4.01 10.74 10.94
C HIS A 36 -4.55 11.56 12.14
N LYS A 37 -4.00 12.75 12.41
CA LYS A 37 -4.40 13.65 13.52
C LYS A 37 -5.78 14.33 13.43
N MET A 38 -6.61 13.97 12.45
CA MET A 38 -7.92 14.59 12.21
C MET A 38 -9.05 14.02 13.08
N GLY A 39 -8.85 12.86 13.70
CA GLY A 39 -9.89 12.16 14.48
C GLY A 39 -10.12 12.73 15.88
N ALA A 40 -11.26 12.38 16.48
CA ALA A 40 -11.55 12.65 17.90
C ALA A 40 -10.53 11.92 18.79
N LYS A 41 -10.02 12.60 19.82
CA LYS A 41 -8.81 12.23 20.59
C LYS A 41 -9.09 11.40 21.84
N ASP A 42 -10.36 11.11 22.13
CA ASP A 42 -10.90 10.83 23.46
C ASP A 42 -10.16 9.72 24.25
N GLU A 43 -9.35 8.88 23.60
CA GLU A 43 -8.72 7.70 24.19
C GLU A 43 -7.19 7.57 23.97
N THR A 44 -6.48 8.59 23.45
CA THR A 44 -5.07 8.36 23.01
C THR A 44 -4.00 8.51 24.09
N GLY A 45 -4.21 9.27 25.18
CA GLY A 45 -3.26 9.40 26.30
C GLY A 45 -2.07 10.36 26.10
N TRP A 46 -2.11 11.25 25.10
CA TRP A 46 -0.99 12.13 24.72
C TRP A 46 -1.18 13.59 25.17
N ASP A 47 -0.83 13.91 26.41
CA ASP A 47 -0.95 15.27 26.98
C ASP A 47 0.19 16.22 26.58
N GLU A 48 1.31 15.68 26.09
CA GLU A 48 2.55 16.44 25.82
C GLU A 48 2.50 17.29 24.53
N TYR A 49 1.63 16.95 23.56
CA TYR A 49 1.46 17.73 22.34
C TYR A 49 0.25 18.67 22.47
N HIS A 50 0.51 19.96 22.68
CA HIS A 50 -0.54 20.99 22.75
C HIS A 50 -1.08 21.44 21.38
N TYR A 51 -0.34 21.21 20.28
CA TYR A 51 -0.72 21.65 18.93
C TYR A 51 -0.88 20.47 17.96
N GLY A 52 -1.96 20.48 17.18
CA GLY A 52 -2.18 19.52 16.08
C GLY A 52 -2.57 18.11 16.52
N VAL A 53 -3.43 17.98 17.54
CA VAL A 53 -3.85 16.67 18.09
C VAL A 53 -5.35 16.41 17.93
N VAL A 54 -6.13 17.44 17.53
CA VAL A 54 -7.48 17.32 16.96
C VAL A 54 -7.57 18.38 15.86
N GLY A 55 -7.24 18.00 14.64
CA GLY A 55 -7.01 18.95 13.57
C GLY A 55 -8.23 19.20 12.70
N CYS A 56 -9.22 19.96 13.19
CA CYS A 56 -10.14 20.62 12.25
C CYS A 56 -9.36 21.60 11.34
N ASP A 57 -8.14 21.98 11.71
CA ASP A 57 -7.25 22.85 10.95
C ASP A 57 -6.42 22.14 9.86
N SER A 58 -6.78 20.91 9.48
CA SER A 58 -6.05 20.18 8.43
C SER A 58 -6.40 20.64 7.01
N CYS A 59 -7.64 21.09 6.76
CA CYS A 59 -8.07 21.56 5.43
C CYS A 59 -8.21 23.08 5.34
N HIS A 60 -8.74 23.73 6.39
CA HIS A 60 -8.78 25.19 6.54
C HIS A 60 -7.77 25.57 7.60
N THR A 61 -6.54 25.83 7.18
CA THR A 61 -5.40 25.82 8.10
C THR A 61 -5.41 26.98 9.08
N ARG A 62 -4.80 26.75 10.25
CA ARG A 62 -4.49 27.84 11.16
C ARG A 62 -3.44 28.77 10.53
N HIS A 63 -3.49 30.08 10.75
CA HIS A 63 -4.44 30.80 11.60
C HIS A 63 -5.53 31.52 10.80
N SER A 64 -5.65 31.26 9.50
CA SER A 64 -6.67 31.87 8.63
C SER A 64 -8.04 31.26 8.84
N PHE A 65 -8.09 29.94 9.03
CA PHE A 65 -9.32 29.12 9.03
C PHE A 65 -10.19 29.41 7.79
N SER A 66 -9.54 29.60 6.63
CA SER A 66 -10.22 29.99 5.40
C SER A 66 -11.02 28.84 4.79
N VAL A 67 -12.33 29.05 4.64
CA VAL A 67 -13.19 28.09 3.93
C VAL A 67 -12.86 28.04 2.44
N GLU A 68 -12.37 29.13 1.86
CA GLU A 68 -11.95 29.19 0.45
C GLU A 68 -10.73 28.31 0.22
N GLU A 69 -9.77 28.35 1.15
CA GLU A 69 -8.59 27.47 1.17
C GLU A 69 -9.02 26.00 1.25
N ALA A 70 -9.92 25.65 2.18
CA ALA A 70 -10.40 24.28 2.35
C ALA A 70 -11.19 23.72 1.16
N ARG A 71 -11.72 24.58 0.27
CA ARG A 71 -12.46 24.15 -0.94
C ARG A 71 -11.53 23.86 -2.10
N ARG A 72 -10.27 24.26 -2.03
CA ARG A 72 -9.27 24.01 -3.07
C ARG A 72 -8.65 22.60 -2.93
N PRO A 73 -8.47 21.84 -4.02
CA PRO A 73 -7.84 20.51 -4.00
C PRO A 73 -6.52 20.39 -3.22
N GLU A 74 -5.71 21.45 -3.18
CA GLU A 74 -4.42 21.48 -2.47
C GLU A 74 -4.57 21.28 -0.96
N ALA A 75 -5.74 21.56 -0.38
CA ALA A 75 -6.03 21.27 1.02
C ALA A 75 -6.00 19.76 1.34
N CYS A 76 -6.12 18.89 0.33
CA CYS A 76 -6.09 17.44 0.48
C CYS A 76 -4.70 16.84 0.20
N MET A 77 -3.89 17.50 -0.65
CA MET A 77 -2.71 16.89 -1.27
C MET A 77 -1.62 16.51 -0.26
N THR A 78 -1.55 17.17 0.89
CA THR A 78 -0.51 16.87 1.90
C THR A 78 -0.62 15.44 2.44
N CYS A 79 -1.84 14.92 2.57
CA CYS A 79 -2.08 13.57 3.09
C CYS A 79 -2.45 12.58 1.98
N HIS A 80 -3.18 13.04 0.96
CA HIS A 80 -3.69 12.20 -0.13
C HIS A 80 -2.77 12.23 -1.35
N GLN A 81 -1.56 11.70 -1.17
CA GLN A 81 -0.50 11.65 -2.18
C GLN A 81 0.39 10.40 -2.00
N GLY A 82 1.38 10.21 -2.88
CA GLY A 82 2.53 9.36 -2.60
C GLY A 82 2.36 7.87 -2.90
N PHE A 83 3.01 7.02 -2.12
CA PHE A 83 3.24 5.61 -2.41
C PHE A 83 1.95 4.79 -2.50
N ASP A 84 1.14 4.81 -1.46
CA ASP A 84 -0.01 3.91 -1.26
C ASP A 84 -1.36 4.50 -1.71
N HIS A 85 -1.46 5.82 -1.78
CA HIS A 85 -2.71 6.50 -2.13
C HIS A 85 -2.48 7.87 -2.80
N ALA A 86 -1.87 7.86 -3.99
CA ALA A 86 -1.56 9.04 -4.80
C ALA A 86 -2.76 9.71 -5.48
N GLN A 87 -3.78 10.01 -4.69
CA GLN A 87 -5.04 10.59 -5.15
C GLN A 87 -4.82 11.99 -5.72
N TRP A 88 -3.90 12.78 -5.15
CA TRP A 88 -3.50 14.07 -5.71
C TRP A 88 -2.91 13.93 -7.10
N GLU A 89 -1.94 13.02 -7.29
CA GLU A 89 -1.28 12.81 -8.58
C GLU A 89 -2.28 12.28 -9.61
N MET A 90 -3.14 11.35 -9.21
CA MET A 90 -4.22 10.82 -10.06
C MET A 90 -5.22 11.89 -10.46
N TYR A 91 -5.69 12.71 -9.51
CA TYR A 91 -6.62 13.80 -9.78
C TYR A 91 -5.98 14.89 -10.64
N SER A 92 -4.86 15.46 -10.19
CA SER A 92 -4.21 16.63 -10.80
C SER A 92 -3.76 16.38 -12.24
N THR A 93 -3.47 15.12 -12.59
CA THR A 93 -3.09 14.73 -13.96
C THR A 93 -4.23 14.10 -14.78
N SER A 94 -5.45 13.99 -14.22
CA SER A 94 -6.65 13.62 -14.98
C SER A 94 -7.24 14.82 -15.74
N LYS A 95 -8.29 14.60 -16.54
CA LYS A 95 -9.02 15.71 -17.17
C LYS A 95 -9.74 16.60 -16.17
N HIS A 96 -10.21 16.05 -15.06
CA HIS A 96 -10.81 16.85 -13.98
C HIS A 96 -9.77 17.80 -13.38
N GLY A 97 -8.59 17.29 -13.01
CA GLY A 97 -7.49 18.12 -12.48
C GLY A 97 -6.93 19.09 -13.50
N ALA A 98 -6.82 18.71 -14.78
CA ALA A 98 -6.33 19.61 -15.82
C ALA A 98 -7.24 20.84 -16.02
N ILE A 99 -8.57 20.65 -15.95
CA ILE A 99 -9.54 21.76 -15.99
C ILE A 99 -9.34 22.65 -14.77
N TYR A 100 -9.27 22.05 -13.57
CA TYR A 100 -9.02 22.79 -12.33
C TYR A 100 -7.72 23.62 -12.39
N LEU A 101 -6.60 23.04 -12.82
CA LEU A 101 -5.30 23.72 -12.91
C LEU A 101 -5.28 24.84 -13.97
N THR A 102 -6.16 24.77 -14.97
CA THR A 102 -6.23 25.77 -16.04
C THR A 102 -7.18 26.92 -15.70
N GLU A 103 -8.30 26.60 -15.04
CA GLU A 103 -9.42 27.53 -14.88
C GLU A 103 -9.72 27.91 -13.43
N GLY A 104 -9.24 27.12 -12.46
CA GLY A 104 -9.61 27.21 -11.04
C GLY A 104 -9.30 28.53 -10.37
N ASP A 105 -8.31 29.28 -10.85
CA ASP A 105 -8.02 30.62 -10.32
C ASP A 105 -9.13 31.64 -10.58
N ASN A 106 -9.99 31.38 -11.58
CA ASN A 106 -11.14 32.23 -11.91
C ASN A 106 -12.44 31.77 -11.26
N TRP A 107 -12.41 30.69 -10.48
CA TRP A 107 -13.60 30.16 -9.82
C TRP A 107 -13.93 30.92 -8.52
N ASP A 108 -15.21 31.01 -8.18
CA ASP A 108 -15.68 31.59 -6.92
C ASP A 108 -15.52 30.60 -5.76
N TRP A 109 -14.39 30.69 -5.06
CA TRP A 109 -14.09 29.88 -3.88
C TRP A 109 -14.88 30.29 -2.63
N SER A 110 -15.48 31.49 -2.63
CA SER A 110 -16.28 32.02 -1.52
C SER A 110 -17.66 31.36 -1.43
N ALA A 111 -18.21 30.92 -2.57
CA ALA A 111 -19.49 30.23 -2.65
C ALA A 111 -19.48 28.87 -1.94
N PRO A 112 -20.58 28.48 -1.28
CA PRO A 112 -20.71 27.13 -0.70
C PRO A 112 -20.67 26.05 -1.79
N LEU A 113 -20.18 24.85 -1.44
CA LEU A 113 -20.06 23.73 -2.39
C LEU A 113 -21.39 23.35 -3.08
N SER A 114 -22.53 23.61 -2.44
CA SER A 114 -23.86 23.43 -3.04
C SER A 114 -24.12 24.33 -4.26
N LYS A 115 -23.34 25.39 -4.42
CA LYS A 115 -23.39 26.35 -5.53
C LYS A 115 -22.15 26.33 -6.41
N ALA A 116 -21.20 25.43 -6.15
CA ALA A 116 -19.92 25.39 -6.86
C ALA A 116 -20.09 25.40 -8.39
N LYS A 117 -21.11 24.71 -8.92
CA LYS A 117 -21.40 24.62 -10.37
C LYS A 117 -21.79 25.94 -11.04
N GLU A 118 -22.19 26.95 -10.27
CA GLU A 118 -22.44 28.29 -10.82
C GLU A 118 -21.15 28.92 -11.34
N SER A 119 -19.99 28.44 -10.87
CA SER A 119 -18.67 28.96 -11.25
C SER A 119 -17.67 27.90 -11.73
N TYR A 120 -17.76 26.66 -11.25
CA TYR A 120 -16.73 25.63 -11.48
C TYR A 120 -17.07 24.85 -12.74
N THR A 121 -16.09 24.70 -13.61
CA THR A 121 -16.20 24.00 -14.90
C THR A 121 -15.68 22.55 -14.83
N GLY A 122 -15.12 22.14 -13.70
CA GLY A 122 -14.71 20.77 -13.39
C GLY A 122 -14.89 20.45 -11.91
N PRO A 123 -14.89 19.16 -11.52
CA PRO A 123 -15.04 18.78 -10.13
C PRO A 123 -13.74 18.98 -9.35
N THR A 124 -13.85 19.23 -8.03
CA THR A 124 -12.74 19.17 -7.07
C THR A 124 -12.88 17.96 -6.14
N CYS A 125 -11.83 17.66 -5.36
CA CYS A 125 -11.87 16.65 -4.30
C CYS A 125 -13.09 16.84 -3.39
N GLN A 126 -13.35 18.09 -3.00
CA GLN A 126 -14.42 18.48 -2.10
C GLN A 126 -15.80 18.36 -2.74
N MET A 127 -15.96 18.67 -4.03
CA MET A 127 -17.24 18.47 -4.71
C MET A 127 -17.66 17.00 -4.72
N CYS A 128 -16.71 16.08 -4.94
CA CYS A 128 -16.97 14.65 -5.00
C CYS A 128 -17.11 14.00 -3.62
N HIS A 129 -16.23 14.34 -2.67
CA HIS A 129 -16.16 13.64 -1.38
C HIS A 129 -16.85 14.36 -0.23
N MET A 130 -17.14 15.66 -0.38
CA MET A 130 -17.79 16.51 0.61
C MET A 130 -18.98 17.25 -0.01
N SER A 131 -19.77 16.56 -0.83
CA SER A 131 -20.94 17.12 -1.52
C SER A 131 -21.79 18.00 -0.58
N ASN A 132 -22.12 19.22 -0.99
CA ASN A 132 -22.84 20.21 -0.18
C ASN A 132 -22.16 20.62 1.15
N GLY A 133 -20.84 20.40 1.30
CA GLY A 133 -20.09 20.70 2.53
C GLY A 133 -20.21 19.63 3.62
N ASP A 134 -20.72 18.44 3.27
CA ASP A 134 -20.81 17.31 4.18
C ASP A 134 -19.41 16.80 4.58
N HIS A 135 -19.08 16.90 5.87
CA HIS A 135 -17.79 16.44 6.40
C HIS A 135 -17.74 14.91 6.63
N ASN A 136 -18.84 14.20 6.36
CA ASN A 136 -18.91 12.74 6.44
C ASN A 136 -18.30 12.09 5.19
N VAL A 137 -16.97 12.21 5.03
CA VAL A 137 -16.25 11.64 3.89
C VAL A 137 -16.25 10.11 3.98
N ILE A 138 -16.88 9.46 3.01
CA ILE A 138 -16.96 8.01 2.89
C ILE A 138 -17.05 7.59 1.41
N THR A 139 -16.43 6.45 1.06
CA THR A 139 -16.46 5.84 -0.28
C THR A 139 -16.93 4.40 -0.18
N SER A 140 -17.35 3.82 -1.31
CA SER A 140 -17.82 2.42 -1.39
C SER A 140 -16.74 1.40 -1.04
N TRP A 141 -15.52 1.60 -1.52
CA TRP A 141 -14.46 0.59 -1.44
C TRP A 141 -13.55 0.68 -0.19
N GLY A 142 -13.55 1.82 0.51
CA GLY A 142 -12.60 2.06 1.59
C GLY A 142 -11.14 2.08 1.12
N PHE A 143 -10.20 2.05 2.06
CA PHE A 143 -8.76 2.03 1.73
C PHE A 143 -8.32 0.68 1.18
N LEU A 144 -8.82 -0.41 1.74
CA LEU A 144 -8.39 -1.76 1.37
C LEU A 144 -8.83 -2.15 -0.05
N GLY A 145 -9.79 -1.44 -0.63
CA GLY A 145 -10.33 -1.78 -1.96
C GLY A 145 -11.01 -3.14 -1.93
N VAL A 146 -11.73 -3.45 -0.85
CA VAL A 146 -12.44 -4.71 -0.65
C VAL A 146 -13.83 -4.47 -0.07
N ARG A 147 -14.73 -5.43 -0.30
CA ARG A 147 -15.98 -5.60 0.44
C ARG A 147 -16.08 -7.05 0.89
N VAL A 148 -16.76 -7.30 2.01
CA VAL A 148 -16.90 -8.67 2.53
C VAL A 148 -17.99 -9.43 1.78
N GLU A 149 -19.16 -8.85 1.64
CA GLU A 149 -20.21 -9.41 0.78
C GLU A 149 -19.85 -9.22 -0.70
N GLU A 150 -19.56 -10.31 -1.40
CA GLU A 150 -19.23 -10.32 -2.83
C GLU A 150 -20.18 -11.25 -3.59
N PRO A 151 -21.16 -10.69 -4.35
CA PRO A 151 -22.15 -11.49 -5.06
C PRO A 151 -21.59 -12.19 -6.31
N ASN A 152 -20.43 -11.78 -6.84
CA ASN A 152 -19.80 -12.45 -7.98
C ASN A 152 -18.91 -13.59 -7.48
N GLU A 153 -19.28 -14.84 -7.73
CA GLU A 153 -18.57 -16.03 -7.22
C GLU A 153 -17.08 -16.06 -7.62
N GLU A 154 -16.74 -15.73 -8.86
CA GLU A 154 -15.34 -15.71 -9.31
C GLU A 154 -14.53 -14.63 -8.57
N TRP A 155 -15.11 -13.45 -8.35
CA TRP A 155 -14.45 -12.41 -7.59
C TRP A 155 -14.41 -12.73 -6.09
N ALA A 156 -15.36 -13.49 -5.56
CA ALA A 156 -15.41 -13.89 -4.17
C ALA A 156 -14.22 -14.79 -3.79
N ASP A 157 -13.79 -15.68 -4.67
CA ASP A 157 -12.61 -16.53 -4.45
C ASP A 157 -11.32 -15.70 -4.38
N ASP A 158 -11.09 -14.84 -5.39
CA ASP A 158 -9.93 -13.94 -5.40
C ASP A 158 -9.94 -13.04 -4.15
N ARG A 159 -11.12 -12.50 -3.80
CA ARG A 159 -11.33 -11.66 -2.62
C ARG A 159 -11.00 -12.40 -1.33
N ALA A 160 -11.42 -13.65 -1.19
CA ALA A 160 -11.12 -14.44 0.00
C ALA A 160 -9.61 -14.57 0.20
N THR A 161 -8.86 -14.86 -0.87
CA THR A 161 -7.39 -14.88 -0.86
C THR A 161 -6.79 -13.55 -0.44
N VAL A 162 -7.32 -12.43 -0.96
CA VAL A 162 -6.89 -11.08 -0.55
C VAL A 162 -7.17 -10.82 0.94
N LEU A 163 -8.33 -11.24 1.46
CA LEU A 163 -8.64 -11.08 2.88
C LEU A 163 -7.79 -11.98 3.79
N LYS A 164 -7.34 -13.15 3.31
CA LYS A 164 -6.36 -14.00 4.00
C LYS A 164 -4.99 -13.35 4.05
N SER A 165 -4.55 -12.69 2.96
CA SER A 165 -3.29 -11.94 2.97
C SER A 165 -3.32 -10.71 3.90
N TYR A 166 -4.53 -10.24 4.24
CA TYR A 166 -4.72 -9.19 5.25
C TYR A 166 -4.89 -9.75 6.65
N GLY A 167 -4.81 -11.07 6.88
CA GLY A 167 -5.12 -11.68 8.18
C GLY A 167 -6.54 -11.39 8.69
N VAL A 168 -7.45 -10.92 7.83
CA VAL A 168 -8.86 -10.67 8.14
C VAL A 168 -9.64 -11.98 8.15
N LEU A 169 -9.27 -12.88 7.26
CA LEU A 169 -9.65 -14.29 7.31
C LEU A 169 -8.45 -15.15 7.68
N ASP A 170 -8.68 -16.26 8.38
CA ASP A 170 -7.67 -17.28 8.61
C ASP A 170 -7.42 -18.13 7.33
N ALA A 171 -6.47 -19.07 7.40
CA ALA A 171 -6.13 -19.92 6.26
C ALA A 171 -7.31 -20.75 5.71
N ASP A 172 -8.26 -21.11 6.59
CA ASP A 172 -9.47 -21.87 6.27
C ASP A 172 -10.61 -20.97 5.76
N GLY A 173 -10.46 -19.65 5.84
CA GLY A 173 -11.44 -18.66 5.39
C GLY A 173 -12.40 -18.20 6.48
N ASN A 174 -12.16 -18.52 7.75
CA ASN A 174 -12.99 -18.04 8.85
C ASN A 174 -12.58 -16.62 9.28
N PRO A 175 -13.53 -15.78 9.73
CA PRO A 175 -13.23 -14.46 10.29
C PRO A 175 -12.26 -14.51 11.49
N THR A 176 -11.26 -13.64 11.50
CA THR A 176 -10.35 -13.43 12.63
C THR A 176 -10.80 -12.25 13.49
N ALA A 177 -10.10 -11.99 14.61
CA ALA A 177 -10.32 -10.77 15.40
C ALA A 177 -10.17 -9.47 14.59
N ARG A 178 -9.42 -9.49 13.47
CA ARG A 178 -9.25 -8.33 12.60
C ARG A 178 -10.50 -8.04 11.76
N PHE A 179 -11.32 -9.05 11.47
CA PHE A 179 -12.60 -8.89 10.78
C PHE A 179 -13.51 -7.89 11.52
N ASP A 180 -13.58 -7.99 12.85
CA ASP A 180 -14.41 -7.13 13.69
C ASP A 180 -13.90 -5.67 13.73
N LEU A 181 -12.68 -5.40 13.28
CA LEU A 181 -12.08 -4.06 13.24
C LEU A 181 -12.27 -3.34 11.90
N VAL A 182 -12.31 -4.08 10.79
CA VAL A 182 -12.31 -3.51 9.43
C VAL A 182 -13.54 -2.64 9.17
N GLY A 183 -14.73 -3.10 9.60
CA GLY A 183 -15.99 -2.36 9.45
C GLY A 183 -16.04 -1.08 10.30
N PRO A 184 -15.83 -1.16 11.63
CA PRO A 184 -15.78 0.02 12.51
C PRO A 184 -14.72 1.05 12.09
N ALA A 185 -13.53 0.60 11.65
CA ALA A 185 -12.46 1.47 11.13
C ALA A 185 -12.75 2.02 9.73
N LYS A 186 -13.87 1.64 9.10
CA LYS A 186 -14.30 2.04 7.75
C LYS A 186 -13.30 1.70 6.63
N LEU A 187 -12.42 0.74 6.87
CA LEU A 187 -11.41 0.27 5.92
C LEU A 187 -12.01 -0.49 4.74
N ALA A 188 -13.16 -1.13 4.95
CA ALA A 188 -14.00 -1.77 3.94
C ALA A 188 -15.50 -1.60 4.26
N ARG A 189 -16.38 -2.01 3.35
CA ARG A 189 -17.83 -2.18 3.63
C ARG A 189 -18.14 -3.66 3.80
N LEU A 190 -19.00 -3.97 4.77
CA LEU A 190 -19.28 -5.36 5.12
C LEU A 190 -20.43 -5.92 4.28
N THR A 191 -21.41 -5.07 3.96
CA THR A 191 -22.59 -5.45 3.18
C THR A 191 -22.70 -4.69 1.86
N MET A 192 -23.47 -5.23 0.92
CA MET A 192 -23.79 -4.56 -0.33
C MET A 192 -24.58 -3.27 -0.12
N ASP A 193 -25.45 -3.19 0.89
CA ASP A 193 -26.18 -1.97 1.20
C ASP A 193 -25.24 -0.84 1.65
N GLU A 194 -24.27 -1.15 2.51
CA GLU A 194 -23.23 -0.21 2.94
C GLU A 194 -22.33 0.25 1.79
N TRP A 195 -22.12 -0.60 0.78
CA TRP A 195 -21.32 -0.29 -0.41
C TRP A 195 -22.11 0.52 -1.46
N ASN A 196 -23.39 0.18 -1.66
CA ASN A 196 -24.28 0.81 -2.63
C ASN A 196 -24.68 2.23 -2.24
N ALA A 197 -24.89 2.51 -0.95
CA ALA A 197 -25.29 3.85 -0.49
C ALA A 197 -24.30 4.97 -0.94
N PRO A 198 -22.97 4.87 -0.71
CA PRO A 198 -22.02 5.84 -1.23
C PRO A 198 -21.87 5.79 -2.76
N ARG A 199 -22.12 4.65 -3.42
CA ARG A 199 -22.10 4.52 -4.88
C ARG A 199 -23.19 5.38 -5.53
N GLU A 200 -24.42 5.27 -5.06
CA GLU A 200 -25.54 6.06 -5.59
C GLU A 200 -25.36 7.56 -5.31
N LYS A 201 -24.77 7.94 -4.16
CA LYS A 201 -24.37 9.33 -3.88
C LYS A 201 -23.35 9.83 -4.92
N MET A 202 -22.34 9.03 -5.25
CA MET A 202 -21.33 9.39 -6.25
C MET A 202 -21.95 9.53 -7.65
N ILE A 203 -22.85 8.62 -8.05
CA ILE A 203 -23.56 8.69 -9.33
C ILE A 203 -24.37 9.99 -9.44
N ALA A 204 -25.06 10.39 -8.37
CA ALA A 204 -25.79 11.65 -8.35
C ALA A 204 -24.85 12.86 -8.53
N ILE A 205 -23.66 12.85 -7.90
CA ILE A 205 -22.65 13.90 -8.08
C ILE A 205 -22.14 13.92 -9.52
N CYS A 206 -21.85 12.77 -10.13
CA CYS A 206 -21.45 12.71 -11.54
C CYS A 206 -22.57 13.22 -12.47
N GLY A 207 -23.83 12.97 -12.10
CA GLY A 207 -25.04 13.41 -12.81
C GLY A 207 -25.19 14.93 -12.94
N ASP A 208 -24.40 15.68 -12.17
CA ASP A 208 -24.35 17.12 -12.23
C ASP A 208 -23.73 17.68 -13.52
N CYS A 209 -22.86 16.88 -14.16
CA CYS A 209 -22.14 17.25 -15.38
C CYS A 209 -22.28 16.20 -16.50
N HIS A 210 -22.45 14.93 -16.14
CA HIS A 210 -22.52 13.81 -17.07
C HIS A 210 -23.90 13.15 -17.05
N SER A 211 -24.23 12.42 -18.11
CA SER A 211 -25.41 11.54 -18.06
C SER A 211 -25.23 10.45 -17.00
N GLU A 212 -26.30 10.09 -16.30
CA GLU A 212 -26.28 8.99 -15.31
C GLU A 212 -25.74 7.69 -15.91
N LYS A 213 -26.11 7.38 -17.16
CA LYS A 213 -25.61 6.20 -17.88
C LYS A 213 -24.09 6.19 -17.98
N PHE A 214 -23.50 7.32 -18.36
CA PHE A 214 -22.04 7.46 -18.42
C PHE A 214 -21.42 7.25 -17.03
N ALA A 215 -21.96 7.91 -15.99
CA ALA A 215 -21.45 7.78 -14.63
C ALA A 215 -21.47 6.33 -14.12
N ARG A 216 -22.57 5.60 -14.35
CA ARG A 216 -22.69 4.19 -13.97
C ARG A 216 -21.65 3.32 -14.69
N ILE A 217 -21.52 3.48 -16.01
CA ILE A 217 -20.55 2.72 -16.81
C ILE A 217 -19.13 2.99 -16.34
N SER A 218 -18.74 4.26 -16.19
CA SER A 218 -17.37 4.60 -15.77
C SER A 218 -17.02 4.09 -14.37
N LEU A 219 -17.96 4.11 -13.43
CA LEU A 219 -17.72 3.54 -12.10
C LEU A 219 -17.70 2.01 -12.10
N GLU A 220 -18.48 1.37 -12.97
CA GLU A 220 -18.45 -0.09 -13.19
C GLU A 220 -17.14 -0.53 -13.85
N GLU A 221 -16.61 0.24 -14.81
CA GLU A 221 -15.27 0.01 -15.39
C GLU A 221 -14.19 0.06 -14.30
N GLY A 222 -14.29 1.00 -13.35
CA GLY A 222 -13.39 1.03 -12.19
C GLY A 222 -13.52 -0.18 -11.27
N ASP A 223 -14.73 -0.70 -11.08
CA ASP A 223 -14.95 -1.95 -10.33
C ASP A 223 -14.32 -3.15 -11.07
N GLN A 224 -14.46 -3.21 -12.39
CA GLN A 224 -13.86 -4.26 -13.22
C GLN A 224 -12.33 -4.19 -13.20
N MET A 225 -11.73 -3.00 -13.23
CA MET A 225 -10.28 -2.86 -13.11
C MET A 225 -9.77 -3.36 -11.74
N LEU A 226 -10.48 -3.03 -10.65
CA LEU A 226 -10.15 -3.55 -9.33
C LEU A 226 -10.24 -5.09 -9.30
N ARG A 227 -11.26 -5.68 -9.93
CA ARG A 227 -11.41 -7.14 -10.06
C ARG A 227 -10.24 -7.78 -10.81
N GLU A 228 -9.83 -7.22 -11.95
CA GLU A 228 -8.69 -7.75 -12.71
C GLU A 228 -7.37 -7.62 -11.93
N ALA A 229 -7.18 -6.53 -11.19
CA ALA A 229 -6.03 -6.36 -10.30
C ALA A 229 -6.06 -7.35 -9.12
N ASP A 230 -7.23 -7.59 -8.53
CA ASP A 230 -7.45 -8.58 -7.47
C ASP A 230 -7.05 -9.98 -7.91
N ARG A 231 -7.46 -10.39 -9.11
CA ARG A 231 -7.10 -11.71 -9.65
C ARG A 231 -5.59 -11.91 -9.74
N VAL A 232 -4.89 -10.94 -10.33
CA VAL A 232 -3.42 -11.02 -10.47
C VAL A 232 -2.75 -11.03 -9.10
N TYR A 233 -3.25 -10.22 -8.16
CA TYR A 233 -2.70 -10.17 -6.80
C TYR A 233 -2.98 -11.46 -6.02
N ALA A 234 -4.20 -12.00 -6.08
CA ALA A 234 -4.59 -13.26 -5.45
C ALA A 234 -3.74 -14.44 -5.95
N GLU A 235 -3.48 -14.54 -7.26
CA GLU A 235 -2.54 -15.53 -7.81
C GLU A 235 -1.14 -15.43 -7.19
N SER A 236 -0.64 -14.20 -7.00
CA SER A 236 0.68 -13.96 -6.38
C SER A 236 0.67 -14.32 -4.89
N VAL A 237 -0.39 -13.99 -4.17
CA VAL A 237 -0.59 -14.38 -2.76
C VAL A 237 -0.55 -15.91 -2.64
N GLU A 238 -1.29 -16.65 -3.47
CA GLU A 238 -1.30 -18.11 -3.43
C GLU A 238 0.06 -18.72 -3.77
N THR A 239 0.83 -18.08 -4.64
CA THR A 239 2.20 -18.50 -4.96
C THR A 239 3.09 -18.42 -3.72
N VAL A 240 3.07 -17.28 -3.01
CA VAL A 240 3.84 -17.10 -1.76
C VAL A 240 3.35 -18.03 -0.65
N ALA A 241 2.02 -18.16 -0.49
CA ALA A 241 1.44 -19.07 0.50
C ALA A 241 1.80 -20.54 0.24
N ALA A 242 1.93 -20.95 -1.03
CA ALA A 242 2.40 -22.29 -1.38
C ALA A 242 3.84 -22.56 -0.92
N LEU A 243 4.75 -21.58 -1.06
CA LEU A 243 6.12 -21.74 -0.55
C LEU A 243 6.17 -21.90 0.98
N HIS A 244 5.28 -21.21 1.71
CA HIS A 244 5.11 -21.41 3.16
C HIS A 244 4.56 -22.80 3.48
N ARG A 245 3.50 -23.24 2.78
CA ARG A 245 2.92 -24.59 2.94
C ARG A 245 3.95 -25.69 2.74
N ASP A 246 4.81 -25.51 1.75
CA ASP A 246 5.84 -26.47 1.38
C ASP A 246 7.08 -26.40 2.29
N GLY A 247 7.12 -25.47 3.26
CA GLY A 247 8.23 -25.29 4.19
C GLY A 247 9.51 -24.76 3.53
N ILE A 248 9.40 -24.18 2.34
CA ILE A 248 10.53 -23.61 1.59
C ILE A 248 10.88 -22.23 2.13
N LEU A 249 9.87 -21.41 2.42
CA LEU A 249 10.08 -20.18 3.18
C LEU A 249 10.20 -20.50 4.67
N PRO A 250 11.07 -19.77 5.40
CA PRO A 250 11.14 -19.91 6.84
C PRO A 250 9.79 -19.50 7.46
N LYS A 251 9.44 -20.16 8.56
CA LYS A 251 8.30 -19.69 9.36
C LYS A 251 8.62 -18.29 9.88
N PRO A 252 7.69 -17.33 9.79
CA PRO A 252 7.90 -15.99 10.33
C PRO A 252 8.05 -16.05 11.85
N ASP A 253 8.87 -15.14 12.41
CA ASP A 253 9.12 -15.07 13.86
C ASP A 253 7.85 -14.76 14.68
N TYR A 254 6.84 -14.17 14.03
CA TYR A 254 5.55 -13.80 14.60
C TYR A 254 4.43 -14.81 14.28
N ILE A 255 4.78 -16.06 13.94
CA ILE A 255 3.82 -17.10 13.54
C ILE A 255 2.65 -17.27 14.52
N ASP A 256 2.89 -17.16 15.83
CA ASP A 256 1.87 -17.29 16.87
C ASP A 256 0.83 -16.15 16.83
N GLU A 257 1.16 -15.02 16.19
CA GLU A 257 0.28 -13.88 15.97
C GLU A 257 -0.34 -13.86 14.57
N LEU A 258 0.01 -14.83 13.71
CA LEU A 258 -0.41 -14.90 12.31
C LEU A 258 -1.52 -15.97 12.13
N PRO A 259 -2.81 -15.64 12.38
CA PRO A 259 -3.90 -16.60 12.27
C PRO A 259 -4.13 -17.09 10.83
N SER A 260 -3.64 -16.36 9.83
CA SER A 260 -3.78 -16.70 8.42
C SER A 260 -2.65 -17.56 7.87
N TYR A 261 -1.64 -17.95 8.66
CA TYR A 261 -0.56 -18.80 8.16
C TYR A 261 -1.15 -20.08 7.54
N PRO A 262 -0.77 -20.45 6.30
CA PRO A 262 0.46 -20.11 5.57
C PRO A 262 0.40 -18.86 4.68
N TYR A 263 -0.65 -18.05 4.77
CA TYR A 263 -0.74 -16.80 4.02
C TYR A 263 0.10 -15.69 4.68
N PRO A 264 0.78 -14.84 3.89
CA PRO A 264 1.51 -13.69 4.41
C PRO A 264 0.55 -12.65 5.02
N ASP A 265 1.03 -11.79 5.92
CA ASP A 265 0.25 -10.65 6.45
C ASP A 265 0.81 -9.34 5.93
N VAL A 266 0.24 -8.86 4.82
CA VAL A 266 0.68 -7.61 4.18
C VAL A 266 0.25 -6.36 4.96
N LEU A 267 -0.60 -6.48 5.99
CA LEU A 267 -0.91 -5.35 6.87
C LEU A 267 0.18 -5.09 7.93
N ARG A 268 1.16 -6.00 8.10
CA ARG A 268 2.37 -5.73 8.90
C ARG A 268 3.36 -4.91 8.07
N PHE A 269 3.18 -3.59 8.08
CA PHE A 269 3.99 -2.70 7.26
C PHE A 269 5.47 -2.77 7.67
N TYR A 270 6.36 -2.87 6.67
CA TYR A 270 7.81 -2.89 6.85
C TYR A 270 8.36 -4.07 7.66
N ASP A 271 7.58 -5.14 7.85
CA ASP A 271 7.91 -6.31 8.69
C ASP A 271 7.81 -7.63 7.91
N GLN A 272 8.05 -7.58 6.59
CA GLN A 272 8.06 -8.77 5.74
C GLN A 272 9.37 -9.55 5.92
N SER A 273 9.28 -10.88 6.07
CA SER A 273 10.42 -11.71 6.48
C SER A 273 11.37 -12.07 5.35
N THR A 274 10.91 -12.01 4.09
CA THR A 274 11.68 -12.38 2.90
C THR A 274 11.46 -11.42 1.75
N SER A 275 12.37 -11.42 0.76
CA SER A 275 12.27 -10.53 -0.40
C SER A 275 11.03 -10.78 -1.26
N ILE A 276 10.57 -12.04 -1.37
CA ILE A 276 9.35 -12.36 -2.13
C ILE A 276 8.09 -11.86 -1.42
N GLU A 277 8.09 -11.82 -0.08
CA GLU A 277 7.01 -11.24 0.73
C GLU A 277 7.02 -9.71 0.67
N GLU A 278 8.20 -9.09 0.66
CA GLU A 278 8.33 -7.64 0.43
C GLU A 278 7.82 -7.24 -0.97
N ASP A 279 8.17 -8.02 -2.01
CA ASP A 279 7.64 -7.81 -3.35
C ASP A 279 6.11 -7.92 -3.40
N LEU A 280 5.54 -8.88 -2.67
CA LEU A 280 4.08 -9.04 -2.55
C LEU A 280 3.45 -7.87 -1.79
N TRP A 281 4.10 -7.34 -0.76
CA TRP A 281 3.66 -6.16 -0.03
C TRP A 281 3.64 -4.92 -0.93
N VAL A 282 4.71 -4.65 -1.68
CA VAL A 282 4.76 -3.54 -2.65
C VAL A 282 3.71 -3.74 -3.75
N MET A 283 3.54 -4.97 -4.24
CA MET A 283 2.52 -5.31 -5.23
C MET A 283 1.11 -4.91 -4.77
N TRP A 284 0.80 -5.15 -3.49
CA TRP A 284 -0.47 -4.74 -2.89
C TRP A 284 -0.53 -3.24 -2.65
N MET A 285 0.44 -2.71 -1.91
CA MET A 285 0.37 -1.37 -1.32
C MET A 285 0.55 -0.28 -2.37
N GLU A 286 1.38 -0.49 -3.39
CA GLU A 286 1.63 0.49 -4.44
C GLU A 286 0.83 0.15 -5.70
N TYR A 287 1.12 -0.99 -6.35
CA TYR A 287 0.65 -1.22 -7.72
C TYR A 287 -0.84 -1.57 -7.80
N ARG A 288 -1.35 -2.42 -6.90
CA ARG A 288 -2.79 -2.69 -6.84
C ARG A 288 -3.57 -1.44 -6.42
N MET A 289 -3.06 -0.66 -5.47
CA MET A 289 -3.70 0.61 -5.07
C MET A 289 -3.74 1.62 -6.21
N ARG A 290 -2.71 1.65 -7.07
CA ARG A 290 -2.72 2.46 -8.29
C ARG A 290 -3.82 2.02 -9.24
N CYS A 291 -3.90 0.74 -9.62
CA CYS A 291 -5.00 0.21 -10.47
C CYS A 291 -6.38 0.56 -9.92
N PHE A 292 -6.56 0.39 -8.61
CA PHE A 292 -7.80 0.67 -7.91
C PHE A 292 -8.14 2.16 -7.97
N GLN A 293 -7.31 3.00 -7.37
CA GLN A 293 -7.68 4.38 -7.08
C GLN A 293 -7.63 5.25 -8.34
N SER A 294 -6.76 4.97 -9.32
CA SER A 294 -6.66 5.75 -10.55
C SER A 294 -7.91 5.62 -11.42
N ALA A 295 -8.51 4.44 -11.46
CA ALA A 295 -9.72 4.18 -12.22
C ALA A 295 -10.88 5.08 -11.73
N PHE A 296 -10.99 5.26 -10.41
CA PHE A 296 -11.98 6.17 -9.81
C PHE A 296 -11.62 7.66 -9.90
N HIS A 297 -10.39 8.01 -10.26
CA HIS A 297 -9.95 9.38 -10.53
C HIS A 297 -9.78 9.68 -12.02
N ALA A 298 -10.24 8.77 -12.89
CA ALA A 298 -10.20 8.90 -14.35
C ALA A 298 -8.79 9.19 -14.91
N ASN A 299 -7.79 8.48 -14.40
CA ASN A 299 -6.40 8.67 -14.81
C ASN A 299 -5.79 7.39 -15.42
N ALA A 300 -5.87 7.30 -16.75
CA ALA A 300 -5.39 6.13 -17.49
C ALA A 300 -3.86 5.94 -17.43
N ASP A 301 -3.08 7.01 -17.28
CA ASP A 301 -1.61 6.90 -17.23
C ASP A 301 -1.14 6.32 -15.89
N GLN A 302 -1.72 6.82 -14.79
CA GLN A 302 -1.52 6.27 -13.44
C GLN A 302 -1.98 4.80 -13.37
N GLU A 303 -3.11 4.49 -13.99
CA GLU A 303 -3.64 3.13 -14.04
C GLU A 303 -2.70 2.18 -14.78
N GLN A 304 -2.27 2.56 -15.98
CA GLN A 304 -1.48 1.69 -16.85
C GLN A 304 -0.02 1.58 -16.41
N TRP A 305 0.66 2.70 -16.25
CA TRP A 305 2.13 2.73 -16.12
C TRP A 305 2.63 2.69 -14.68
N TYR A 306 1.78 3.05 -13.72
CA TYR A 306 2.12 3.02 -12.29
C TYR A 306 1.34 1.93 -11.54
N GLY A 307 0.25 1.42 -12.12
CA GLY A 307 -0.52 0.30 -11.58
C GLY A 307 -0.31 -0.99 -12.35
N TRP A 308 -1.03 -1.16 -13.46
CA TRP A 308 -1.19 -2.44 -14.15
C TRP A 308 0.13 -3.03 -14.66
N GLY A 309 0.98 -2.22 -15.30
CA GLY A 309 2.30 -2.65 -15.76
C GLY A 309 3.16 -3.22 -14.62
N PRO A 310 3.50 -2.41 -13.60
CA PRO A 310 4.25 -2.87 -12.43
C PRO A 310 3.60 -4.04 -11.67
N LEU A 311 2.27 -4.08 -11.58
CA LEU A 311 1.54 -5.21 -10.99
C LEU A 311 1.83 -6.51 -11.75
N LYS A 312 1.75 -6.50 -13.08
CA LYS A 312 2.04 -7.66 -13.93
C LYS A 312 3.51 -8.05 -13.90
N GLU A 313 4.42 -7.08 -13.90
CA GLU A 313 5.86 -7.31 -13.78
C GLU A 313 6.20 -7.97 -12.44
N THR A 314 5.61 -7.50 -11.35
CA THR A 314 5.82 -8.07 -10.01
C THR A 314 5.25 -9.49 -9.91
N ALA A 315 4.11 -9.77 -10.53
CA ALA A 315 3.59 -11.14 -10.62
C ALA A 315 4.56 -12.09 -11.37
N VAL A 316 5.24 -11.62 -12.42
CA VAL A 316 6.29 -12.40 -13.10
C VAL A 316 7.49 -12.60 -12.19
N LYS A 317 7.90 -11.57 -11.47
CA LYS A 317 9.01 -11.62 -10.50
C LYS A 317 8.75 -12.66 -9.40
N ILE A 318 7.57 -12.62 -8.78
CA ILE A 318 7.13 -13.60 -7.76
C ILE A 318 7.14 -15.02 -8.32
N LYS A 319 6.58 -15.25 -9.52
CA LYS A 319 6.60 -16.57 -10.18
C LYS A 319 8.01 -17.06 -10.53
N SER A 320 8.93 -16.15 -10.83
CA SER A 320 10.35 -16.50 -11.07
C SER A 320 11.05 -16.86 -9.77
N GLU A 321 10.77 -16.13 -8.70
CA GLU A 321 11.37 -16.32 -7.39
C GLU A 321 10.91 -17.62 -6.74
N ASP A 322 9.62 -17.96 -6.86
CA ASP A 322 9.07 -19.27 -6.47
C ASP A 322 9.86 -20.44 -7.11
N LYS A 323 10.07 -20.39 -8.43
CA LYS A 323 10.85 -21.41 -9.14
C LYS A 323 12.29 -21.50 -8.65
N ARG A 324 12.93 -20.35 -8.40
CA ARG A 324 14.31 -20.30 -7.89
C ARG A 324 14.41 -20.94 -6.51
N LEU A 325 13.53 -20.54 -5.59
CA LEU A 325 13.49 -21.05 -4.21
C LEU A 325 13.22 -22.55 -4.17
N ARG A 326 12.31 -23.06 -5.01
CA ARG A 326 12.06 -24.49 -5.16
C ARG A 326 13.28 -25.26 -5.67
N ALA A 327 13.95 -24.75 -6.70
CA ALA A 327 15.16 -25.37 -7.23
C ALA A 327 16.30 -25.38 -6.20
N GLU A 328 16.42 -24.34 -5.39
CA GLU A 328 17.39 -24.29 -4.29
C GLU A 328 17.07 -25.28 -3.17
N ALA A 329 15.79 -25.43 -2.81
CA ALA A 329 15.35 -26.44 -1.84
C ALA A 329 15.62 -27.87 -2.33
N GLU A 330 15.29 -28.18 -3.59
CA GLU A 330 15.57 -29.48 -4.21
C GLU A 330 17.07 -29.79 -4.23
N LEU A 331 17.91 -28.80 -4.59
CA LEU A 331 19.37 -28.97 -4.58
C LEU A 331 19.91 -29.18 -3.16
N ALA A 332 19.40 -28.44 -2.17
CA ALA A 332 19.79 -28.58 -0.78
C ALA A 332 19.45 -29.99 -0.24
N GLU A 333 18.27 -30.52 -0.57
CA GLU A 333 17.87 -31.89 -0.23
C GLU A 333 18.78 -32.92 -0.92
N ALA A 334 19.09 -32.75 -2.21
CA ALA A 334 19.97 -33.63 -2.95
C ALA A 334 21.39 -33.68 -2.34
N VAL A 335 22.00 -32.52 -2.06
CA VAL A 335 23.33 -32.44 -1.42
C VAL A 335 23.31 -33.01 0.00
N GLY A 336 22.25 -32.74 0.77
CA GLY A 336 22.06 -33.32 2.12
C GLY A 336 21.97 -34.84 2.10
N SER A 337 21.29 -35.41 1.10
CA SER A 337 21.16 -36.87 0.92
C SER A 337 22.47 -37.55 0.47
N GLU A 338 23.31 -36.86 -0.32
CA GLU A 338 24.62 -37.38 -0.75
C GLU A 338 25.67 -37.29 0.37
N GLY A 339 25.60 -36.27 1.24
CA GLY A 339 26.47 -36.12 2.41
C GLY A 339 26.33 -37.21 3.48
N THR A 340 25.24 -37.99 3.45
CA THR A 340 25.05 -39.18 4.32
C THR A 340 25.56 -40.49 3.72
N LYS A 341 26.03 -40.51 2.47
CA LYS A 341 26.76 -41.67 1.93
C LYS A 341 28.22 -41.54 2.32
N GLU A 342 28.52 -41.93 3.55
CA GLU A 342 29.88 -42.14 4.05
C GLU A 342 30.63 -43.05 3.07
N THR A 343 31.56 -42.47 2.33
CA THR A 343 32.53 -43.25 1.57
C THR A 343 33.44 -43.92 2.59
N THR A 344 33.18 -45.19 2.90
CA THR A 344 34.16 -46.09 3.53
C THR A 344 35.31 -46.32 2.54
N GLY A 345 36.14 -45.30 2.35
CA GLY A 345 37.39 -45.32 1.63
C GLY A 345 38.48 -45.83 2.55
N THR A 346 38.85 -47.10 2.36
CA THR A 346 39.95 -47.77 3.06
C THR A 346 41.22 -46.90 3.07
N THR A 347 41.67 -46.52 4.27
CA THR A 347 43.00 -45.94 4.50
C THR A 347 44.07 -46.90 4.01
N ARG A 348 44.76 -46.54 2.92
CA ARG A 348 46.02 -47.16 2.53
C ARG A 348 47.15 -46.27 3.06
N THR A 349 47.80 -46.73 4.12
CA THR A 349 49.02 -46.16 4.68
C THR A 349 50.15 -46.20 3.66
N ALA A 350 50.81 -45.07 3.44
CA ALA A 350 52.11 -44.98 2.80
C ALA A 350 53.02 -44.06 3.64
N GLU A 351 53.90 -44.66 4.45
CA GLU A 351 55.23 -44.13 4.77
C GLU A 351 56.09 -44.24 3.49
N SER A 352 57.14 -43.49 3.18
CA SER A 352 58.04 -42.46 3.75
C SER A 352 58.53 -41.63 2.52
N ASP A 353 59.15 -40.45 2.54
CA ASP A 353 60.28 -39.92 3.30
C ASP A 353 60.31 -38.39 3.10
N ALA A 354 60.47 -37.63 4.19
CA ALA A 354 60.73 -36.20 4.14
C ALA A 354 62.11 -35.89 4.74
N GLY A 355 63.09 -35.69 3.85
CA GLY A 355 64.36 -35.05 4.18
C GLY A 355 64.20 -33.52 4.20
N ALA A 356 64.71 -32.90 5.26
CA ALA A 356 64.57 -31.49 5.58
C ALA A 356 65.50 -30.55 4.77
N ALA A 357 65.20 -29.24 4.89
CA ALA A 357 66.01 -28.03 4.60
C ALA A 357 65.81 -27.43 3.18
N ASN A 358 65.55 -26.13 2.94
CA ASN A 358 65.65 -24.89 3.72
C ASN A 358 64.69 -23.81 3.17
N ALA A 359 64.21 -22.90 4.02
CA ALA A 359 63.70 -21.57 3.66
C ALA A 359 64.87 -20.54 3.59
N PRO A 360 64.76 -19.35 2.97
CA PRO A 360 63.96 -18.25 3.56
C PRO A 360 63.32 -17.26 2.55
N GLY A 361 62.45 -16.36 3.04
CA GLY A 361 62.26 -15.03 2.43
C GLY A 361 60.81 -14.57 2.27
N PHE A 362 60.21 -14.05 3.34
CA PHE A 362 58.99 -13.25 3.31
C PHE A 362 59.21 -11.89 2.61
N GLY A 363 58.23 -11.45 1.82
CA GLY A 363 58.11 -10.08 1.33
C GLY A 363 56.65 -9.76 1.04
N ALA A 364 55.98 -9.14 2.01
CA ALA A 364 54.60 -8.67 1.90
C ALA A 364 54.51 -7.42 1.00
N ALA A 365 53.48 -7.34 0.16
CA ALA A 365 53.03 -6.08 -0.44
C ALA A 365 51.51 -6.12 -0.63
N PHE A 366 50.81 -5.44 0.28
CA PHE A 366 49.43 -5.00 0.10
C PHE A 366 49.40 -3.86 -0.93
N LEU A 367 48.47 -3.90 -1.88
CA LEU A 367 48.14 -2.75 -2.74
C LEU A 367 46.70 -2.32 -2.45
N VAL A 368 46.56 -1.24 -1.69
CA VAL A 368 45.35 -0.43 -1.57
C VAL A 368 45.59 0.80 -2.45
N ALA A 369 44.79 0.98 -3.51
CA ALA A 369 44.84 2.18 -4.34
C ALA A 369 43.56 3.00 -4.15
N THR A 370 43.72 4.12 -3.46
CA THR A 370 42.73 5.16 -3.18
C THR A 370 42.61 6.09 -4.40
N ILE A 371 41.42 6.22 -5.00
CA ILE A 371 41.13 7.25 -6.02
C ILE A 371 40.51 8.46 -5.32
N VAL A 372 41.34 9.46 -5.03
CA VAL A 372 40.94 10.83 -4.71
C VAL A 372 41.72 11.76 -5.62
N THR A 373 41.17 12.10 -6.80
CA THR A 373 41.55 13.32 -7.55
C THR A 373 40.62 13.54 -8.75
N LEU A 374 39.44 14.12 -8.52
CA LEU A 374 38.71 14.83 -9.58
C LEU A 374 37.68 15.82 -8.99
N PHE A 375 38.17 16.80 -8.22
CA PHE A 375 37.31 17.89 -7.70
C PHE A 375 37.97 19.28 -7.71
N ALA A 376 38.96 19.51 -8.59
CA ALA A 376 39.70 20.78 -8.61
C ALA A 376 39.76 21.50 -9.98
N LEU A 377 38.90 21.17 -10.96
CA LEU A 377 39.02 21.74 -12.32
C LEU A 377 37.76 22.34 -12.96
N LEU A 378 36.70 22.66 -12.20
CA LEU A 378 35.53 23.38 -12.73
C LEU A 378 35.11 24.65 -11.96
N ARG A 379 36.05 25.26 -11.21
CA ARG A 379 35.80 26.56 -10.58
C ARG A 379 36.89 27.57 -10.93
N ARG A 380 37.02 27.89 -12.22
CA ARG A 380 37.66 29.12 -12.73
C ARG A 380 37.53 29.20 -14.25
N ARG A 381 36.46 29.85 -14.74
CA ARG A 381 36.45 30.77 -15.89
C ARG A 381 35.01 31.12 -16.28
N GLY A 382 34.74 32.42 -16.39
CA GLY A 382 33.71 33.02 -17.26
C GLY A 382 32.34 33.07 -16.66
#